data_AF-A0A1D2M9D1-F1
#
_entry.id   AF-A0A1D2M9D1-F1
#
_cell.length_a   1.000
_cell.length_b   1.000
_cell.length_c   1.000
_cell.angle_alpha   90.00
_cell.angle_beta   90.00
_cell.angle_gamma   90.00
#
_symmetry.space_group_name_H-M   'P 1'
#
loop_
_entity.id
_entity.type
_entity.pdbx_description
1 polymer ?
#
loop_
_entity_poly.entity_id
_entity_poly.type
_entity_poly.pdbx_seq_one_letter_code
_entity_poly.pdbx_strand_id
1 'polypeptide(L)'
;MLVIPVSTLALGIWQVFRWRWKLGLIAEMRRTTLADPVPLPRKIEKLEYRKVQVKGEFDYSNQVLIGPRALVSSEDRTSGRQMSRGVFSSGSTRNGYHIITPFKVEGNGETILVNRGWVESRNFSKYNHVQGSTEIVGIVRKTEQRSPFITKSRPGENLLHFRQDQR
;
A
#
# COMPACT_ATOMS: atom_id res chain seq x y z
N MET A 1 -49.60 -4.23 -1.89
CA MET A 1 -48.92 -3.58 -0.73
C MET A 1 -47.94 -4.52 0.01
N LEU A 2 -47.27 -5.48 -0.66
CA LEU A 2 -46.31 -6.41 -0.02
C LEU A 2 -44.87 -6.30 -0.57
N VAL A 3 -44.64 -5.48 -1.59
CA VAL A 3 -43.33 -5.34 -2.23
C VAL A 3 -42.31 -4.66 -1.30
N ILE A 4 -42.74 -3.65 -0.54
CA ILE A 4 -41.89 -2.90 0.39
C ILE A 4 -41.37 -3.79 1.55
N PRO A 5 -42.20 -4.55 2.28
CA PRO A 5 -41.69 -5.42 3.34
C PRO A 5 -40.81 -6.56 2.80
N VAL A 6 -41.17 -7.16 1.67
CA VAL A 6 -40.38 -8.26 1.07
C VAL A 6 -39.00 -7.78 0.62
N SER A 7 -38.93 -6.63 -0.06
CA SER A 7 -37.65 -6.06 -0.51
C SER A 7 -36.75 -5.67 0.65
N THR A 8 -37.31 -5.05 1.70
CA THR A 8 -36.51 -4.63 2.87
C THR A 8 -35.96 -5.83 3.65
N LEU A 9 -36.74 -6.90 3.79
CA LEU A 9 -36.27 -8.15 4.41
C LEU A 9 -35.19 -8.82 3.56
N ALA A 10 -35.38 -8.89 2.23
CA ALA A 10 -34.37 -9.42 1.32
C ALA A 10 -33.06 -8.63 1.39
N LEU A 11 -33.14 -7.30 1.43
CA LEU A 11 -31.97 -6.43 1.62
C LEU A 11 -31.31 -6.62 2.99
N GLY A 12 -32.11 -6.74 4.07
CA GLY A 12 -31.59 -6.98 5.41
C GLY A 12 -30.82 -8.31 5.51
N ILE A 13 -31.37 -9.39 4.95
CA ILE A 13 -30.70 -10.68 4.87
C ILE A 13 -29.38 -10.56 4.08
N TRP A 14 -29.41 -9.91 2.92
CA TRP A 14 -28.21 -9.70 2.12
C TRP A 14 -27.13 -8.90 2.85
N GLN A 15 -27.51 -7.85 3.58
CA GLN A 15 -26.58 -7.06 4.39
C GLN A 15 -25.87 -7.92 5.44
N VAL A 16 -26.58 -8.82 6.11
CA VAL A 16 -25.97 -9.75 7.09
C VAL A 16 -25.00 -10.71 6.42
N PHE A 17 -25.37 -11.32 5.29
CA PHE A 17 -24.45 -12.18 4.53
C PHE A 17 -23.21 -11.43 4.05
N ARG A 18 -23.40 -10.21 3.52
CA ARG A 18 -22.32 -9.35 3.05
C ARG A 18 -21.39 -8.95 4.19
N TRP A 19 -21.93 -8.66 5.36
CA TRP A 19 -21.16 -8.36 6.56
C TRP A 19 -20.35 -9.57 7.04
N ARG A 20 -20.96 -10.76 7.09
CA ARG A 20 -20.26 -12.01 7.45
C ARG A 20 -19.11 -12.32 6.50
N TRP A 21 -19.31 -12.13 5.20
CA TRP A 21 -18.25 -12.27 4.20
C TRP A 21 -17.09 -11.28 4.48
N LYS A 22 -17.40 -10.00 4.71
CA LYS A 22 -16.38 -8.99 5.05
C LYS A 22 -15.59 -9.36 6.31
N LEU A 23 -16.27 -9.86 7.34
CA LEU A 23 -15.62 -10.35 8.56
C LEU A 23 -14.64 -11.48 8.27
N GLY A 24 -15.04 -12.44 7.42
CA GLY A 24 -14.17 -13.53 6.97
C GLY A 24 -12.91 -13.02 6.30
N LEU A 25 -13.04 -12.04 5.39
CA LEU A 25 -11.89 -11.41 4.71
C LEU A 25 -10.96 -10.71 5.70
N ILE A 26 -11.50 -9.97 6.67
CA ILE A 26 -10.69 -9.30 7.70
C ILE A 26 -9.93 -10.32 8.54
N ALA A 27 -10.60 -11.41 8.93
CA ALA A 27 -9.99 -12.48 9.73
C ALA A 27 -8.86 -13.16 8.96
N GLU A 28 -9.05 -13.47 7.68
CA GLU A 28 -8.04 -14.06 6.81
C GLU A 28 -6.83 -13.13 6.65
N MET A 29 -7.05 -11.85 6.29
CA MET A 29 -5.97 -10.88 6.16
C MET A 29 -5.19 -10.71 7.47
N ARG A 30 -5.88 -10.67 8.62
CA ARG A 30 -5.25 -10.57 9.93
C ARG A 30 -4.38 -11.78 10.23
N ARG A 31 -4.86 -13.00 9.94
CA ARG A 31 -4.08 -14.25 10.10
C ARG A 31 -2.82 -14.24 9.25
N THR A 32 -2.94 -13.89 7.97
CA THR A 32 -1.79 -13.87 7.05
C THR A 32 -0.76 -12.80 7.43
N THR A 33 -1.22 -11.65 7.95
CA THR A 33 -0.33 -10.56 8.40
C THR A 33 0.39 -10.92 9.70
N LEU A 34 -0.24 -11.68 10.59
CA LEU A 34 0.34 -12.09 11.87
C LEU A 34 1.24 -13.32 11.77
N ALA A 35 1.16 -14.10 10.68
CA ALA A 35 2.01 -15.25 10.44
C ALA A 35 3.50 -14.89 10.37
N ASP A 36 4.35 -15.88 10.66
CA ASP A 36 5.80 -15.70 10.67
C ASP A 36 6.36 -15.37 9.28
N PRO A 37 7.44 -14.56 9.23
CA PRO A 37 8.11 -14.23 7.98
C PRO A 37 8.63 -15.49 7.28
N VAL A 38 8.39 -15.57 5.97
CA VAL A 38 8.89 -16.66 5.13
C VAL A 38 9.95 -16.11 4.17
N PRO A 39 11.03 -16.86 3.85
CA PRO A 39 12.00 -16.43 2.85
C PRO A 39 11.32 -16.19 1.50
N LEU A 40 11.78 -15.18 0.75
CA LEU A 40 11.18 -14.80 -0.54
C LEU A 40 11.16 -16.00 -1.51
N PRO A 41 9.98 -16.53 -1.87
CA PRO A 41 9.89 -17.60 -2.84
C PRO A 41 9.78 -17.02 -4.26
N ARG A 42 10.17 -17.80 -5.26
CA ARG A 42 10.15 -17.41 -6.68
C ARG A 42 8.76 -17.02 -7.23
N LYS A 43 7.66 -17.43 -6.58
CA LYS A 43 6.29 -17.10 -7.00
C LYS A 43 5.57 -16.32 -5.90
N ILE A 44 5.39 -15.02 -6.15
CA ILE A 44 4.87 -14.05 -5.18
C ILE A 44 3.34 -13.91 -5.26
N GLU A 45 2.71 -14.38 -6.34
CA GLU A 45 1.28 -14.15 -6.64
C GLU A 45 0.31 -14.61 -5.53
N LYS A 46 0.65 -15.69 -4.81
CA LYS A 46 -0.19 -16.27 -3.76
C LYS A 46 0.11 -15.74 -2.35
N LEU A 47 1.04 -14.80 -2.21
CA LEU A 47 1.58 -14.36 -0.91
C LEU A 47 1.10 -12.97 -0.50
N GLU A 48 0.01 -12.49 -1.11
CA GLU A 48 -0.57 -11.20 -0.74
C GLU A 48 -0.84 -11.12 0.77
N TYR A 49 -0.39 -10.04 1.41
CA TYR A 49 -0.46 -9.82 2.87
C TYR A 49 0.45 -10.70 3.74
N ARG A 50 1.27 -11.59 3.16
CA ARG A 50 2.26 -12.35 3.94
C ARG A 50 3.54 -11.53 4.16
N LYS A 51 4.12 -11.68 5.35
CA LYS A 51 5.46 -11.18 5.65
C LYS A 51 6.51 -12.04 4.94
N VAL A 52 7.47 -11.38 4.31
CA VAL A 52 8.62 -12.01 3.66
C VAL A 52 9.91 -11.39 4.15
N GLN A 53 10.92 -12.25 4.33
CA GLN A 53 12.28 -11.86 4.70
C GLN A 53 13.18 -11.92 3.47
N VAL A 54 13.91 -10.84 3.21
CA VAL A 54 14.75 -10.68 2.03
C VAL A 54 16.07 -10.02 2.42
N LYS A 55 17.18 -10.55 1.90
CA LYS A 55 18.51 -9.98 2.07
C LYS A 55 19.03 -9.46 0.72
N GLY A 56 19.69 -8.32 0.72
CA GLY A 56 20.11 -7.65 -0.49
C GLY A 56 20.52 -6.20 -0.27
N GLU A 57 20.60 -5.43 -1.36
CA GLU A 57 21.07 -4.05 -1.33
C GLU A 57 20.07 -3.09 -1.97
N PHE A 58 19.95 -1.89 -1.42
CA PHE A 58 19.09 -0.83 -1.96
C PHE A 58 19.79 -0.08 -3.09
N ASP A 59 19.11 0.06 -4.23
CA ASP A 59 19.56 0.93 -5.32
C ASP A 59 18.88 2.30 -5.20
N TYR A 60 19.61 3.26 -4.64
CA TYR A 60 19.12 4.63 -4.47
C TYR A 60 19.13 5.46 -5.76
N SER A 61 19.89 5.03 -6.78
CA SER A 61 19.97 5.78 -8.04
C SER A 61 18.64 5.80 -8.79
N ASN A 62 17.88 4.71 -8.66
CA ASN A 62 16.58 4.50 -9.29
C ASN A 62 15.41 4.68 -8.30
N GLN A 63 15.59 5.49 -7.25
CA GLN A 63 14.54 5.77 -6.28
C GLN A 63 13.42 6.61 -6.90
N VAL A 64 12.17 6.21 -6.61
CA VAL A 64 10.97 6.84 -7.15
C VAL A 64 10.06 7.31 -6.02
N LEU A 65 9.51 8.52 -6.18
CA LEU A 65 8.53 9.10 -5.27
C LEU A 65 7.13 8.87 -5.84
N ILE A 66 6.21 8.34 -5.05
CA ILE A 66 4.80 8.24 -5.43
C ILE A 66 3.98 9.36 -4.81
N GLY A 67 3.55 10.29 -5.68
CA GLY A 67 2.45 11.27 -5.60
C GLY A 67 2.32 12.13 -4.32
N PRO A 68 1.65 13.29 -4.40
CA PRO A 68 1.22 13.97 -3.19
C PRO A 68 0.15 13.10 -2.49
N ARG A 69 0.51 12.58 -1.32
CA ARG A 69 -0.34 11.75 -0.44
C ARG A 69 -0.51 12.51 0.86
N ALA A 70 -1.75 12.65 1.31
CA ALA A 70 -2.03 13.19 2.63
C ALA A 70 -1.53 12.20 3.71
N LEU A 71 -0.88 12.72 4.75
CA LEU A 71 -0.56 11.92 5.93
C LEU A 71 -1.86 11.42 6.58
N VAL A 72 -1.95 10.11 6.79
CA VAL A 72 -2.99 9.52 7.65
C VAL A 72 -2.37 9.36 9.03
N SER A 73 -2.56 10.34 9.91
CA SER A 73 -2.11 10.23 11.31
C SER A 73 -2.96 9.21 12.06
N SER A 74 -2.38 8.50 13.03
CA SER A 74 -3.11 7.63 13.95
C SER A 74 -4.13 8.41 14.79
N GLU A 75 -3.87 9.69 15.07
CA GLU A 75 -4.78 10.59 15.80
C GLU A 75 -6.06 10.88 15.01
N ASP A 76 -5.99 10.87 13.67
CA ASP A 76 -7.15 11.04 12.80
C ASP A 76 -8.06 9.80 12.79
N ARG A 77 -7.52 8.62 13.15
CA ARG A 77 -8.27 7.35 13.16
C ARG A 77 -9.15 7.20 14.39
N THR A 78 -8.71 7.71 15.54
CA THR A 78 -9.44 7.68 16.81
C THR A 78 -10.54 8.74 16.87
N SER A 79 -10.36 9.86 16.16
CA SER A 79 -11.29 10.99 16.22
C SER A 79 -12.47 10.92 15.24
N GLY A 80 -12.62 9.83 14.47
CA GLY A 80 -13.77 9.63 13.54
C GLY A 80 -13.84 10.65 12.39
N ARG A 81 -12.89 11.59 12.31
CA ARG A 81 -12.81 12.65 11.29
C ARG A 81 -12.25 12.19 9.94
N GLN A 82 -12.05 10.88 9.78
CA GLN A 82 -11.48 10.26 8.59
C GLN A 82 -12.31 10.52 7.31
N MET A 83 -13.59 10.88 7.44
CA MET A 83 -14.48 11.12 6.29
C MET A 83 -14.30 12.51 5.64
N SER A 84 -13.63 13.47 6.30
CA SER A 84 -13.72 14.89 5.92
C SER A 84 -12.39 15.56 5.52
N ARG A 85 -11.45 14.81 4.95
CA ARG A 85 -10.25 15.39 4.30
C ARG A 85 -10.11 14.90 2.87
N GLY A 86 -11.13 15.18 2.06
CA GLY A 86 -11.03 15.12 0.60
C GLY A 86 -10.12 16.23 0.07
N VAL A 87 -9.83 16.19 -1.23
CA VAL A 87 -8.99 17.15 -1.97
C VAL A 87 -9.43 18.63 -1.82
N PHE A 88 -10.61 18.85 -1.23
CA PHE A 88 -11.24 20.16 -1.01
C PHE A 88 -11.12 20.69 0.44
N SER A 89 -10.52 19.95 1.39
CA SER A 89 -10.39 20.44 2.78
C SER A 89 -9.20 21.39 2.92
N SER A 90 -9.48 22.69 3.09
CA SER A 90 -8.51 23.78 3.31
C SER A 90 -7.75 23.74 4.67
N GLY A 91 -7.81 22.64 5.41
CA GLY A 91 -6.94 22.45 6.58
C GLY A 91 -5.54 22.05 6.14
N SER A 92 -4.50 22.57 6.81
CA SER A 92 -3.08 22.32 6.58
C SER A 92 -2.79 20.84 6.27
N THR A 93 -2.85 20.47 5.00
CA THR A 93 -2.67 19.08 4.58
C THR A 93 -1.18 18.90 4.44
N ARG A 94 -0.58 18.15 5.37
CA ARG A 94 0.79 17.65 5.23
C ARG A 94 0.78 16.71 4.03
N ASN A 95 1.04 17.30 2.87
CA ASN A 95 1.29 16.58 1.64
C ASN A 95 2.70 15.99 1.75
N GLY A 96 2.84 14.75 1.33
CA GLY A 96 4.11 14.06 1.26
C GLY A 96 4.08 13.00 0.20
N TYR A 97 5.14 12.21 0.12
CA TYR A 97 5.33 11.22 -0.93
C TYR A 97 5.61 9.85 -0.31
N HIS A 98 5.20 8.79 -1.00
CA HIS A 98 5.72 7.46 -0.68
C HIS A 98 7.07 7.25 -1.35
N ILE A 99 8.08 6.87 -0.59
CA ILE A 99 9.39 6.50 -1.15
C ILE A 99 9.34 5.04 -1.57
N ILE A 100 9.58 4.79 -2.86
CA ILE A 100 9.82 3.46 -3.39
C ILE A 100 11.27 3.37 -3.82
N THR A 101 12.00 2.41 -3.26
CA THR A 101 13.40 2.16 -3.59
C THR A 101 13.52 0.75 -4.14
N PRO A 102 14.11 0.56 -5.33
CA PRO A 102 14.45 -0.76 -5.83
C PRO A 102 15.45 -1.45 -4.89
N PHE A 103 15.25 -2.75 -4.68
CA PHE A 103 16.07 -3.58 -3.80
C PHE A 103 16.51 -4.81 -4.58
N LYS A 104 17.82 -4.97 -4.74
CA LYS A 104 18.43 -6.09 -5.45
C LYS A 104 18.61 -7.26 -4.49
N VAL A 105 17.91 -8.36 -4.77
CA VAL A 105 17.91 -9.53 -3.89
C VAL A 105 19.19 -10.35 -4.11
N GLU A 106 19.88 -10.66 -3.02
CA GLU A 106 21.07 -11.50 -3.03
C GLU A 106 20.69 -12.95 -3.42
N GLY A 107 21.40 -13.56 -4.37
CA GLY A 107 21.21 -14.96 -4.80
C GLY A 107 20.30 -15.17 -6.01
N ASN A 108 19.22 -14.41 -6.18
CA ASN A 108 18.30 -14.59 -7.31
C ASN A 108 18.46 -13.55 -8.43
N GLY A 109 19.16 -12.43 -8.18
CA GLY A 109 19.35 -11.36 -9.17
C GLY A 109 18.08 -10.57 -9.53
N GLU A 110 16.93 -10.94 -8.96
CA GLU A 110 15.67 -10.20 -9.12
C GLU A 110 15.71 -8.88 -8.35
N THR A 111 15.12 -7.83 -8.94
CA THR A 111 14.96 -6.53 -8.30
C THR A 111 13.51 -6.36 -7.85
N ILE A 112 13.29 -6.13 -6.57
CA ILE A 112 11.96 -5.88 -6.00
C ILE A 112 11.78 -4.41 -5.66
N LEU A 113 10.55 -3.91 -5.75
CA LEU A 113 10.22 -2.53 -5.37
C LEU A 113 9.75 -2.47 -3.92
N VAL A 114 10.54 -1.86 -3.04
CA VAL A 114 10.22 -1.74 -1.62
C VAL A 114 9.64 -0.35 -1.35
N ASN A 115 8.42 -0.30 -0.81
CA ASN A 115 7.85 0.94 -0.29
C ASN A 115 8.32 1.14 1.16
N ARG A 116 9.12 2.19 1.38
CA ARG A 116 9.75 2.49 2.68
C ARG A 116 8.88 3.36 3.58
N GLY A 117 7.70 3.76 3.13
CA GLY A 117 6.76 4.56 3.91
C GLY A 117 6.52 5.93 3.31
N TRP A 118 5.89 6.79 4.11
CA TRP A 118 5.52 8.16 3.73
C TRP A 118 6.54 9.14 4.30
N VAL A 119 6.94 10.13 3.51
CA VAL A 119 7.79 11.24 3.93
C VAL A 119 7.16 12.57 3.57
N GLU A 120 7.40 13.59 4.40
CA GLU A 120 6.97 14.96 4.09
C GLU A 120 7.79 15.54 2.93
N SER A 121 7.12 16.31 2.06
CA SER A 121 7.68 16.83 0.80
C SER A 121 9.00 17.59 0.91
N ARG A 122 9.35 18.13 2.08
CA ARG A 122 10.54 18.99 2.28
C ARG A 122 11.81 18.27 2.74
N ASN A 123 11.75 16.97 3.06
CA ASN A 123 12.87 16.29 3.74
C ASN A 123 13.29 14.94 3.14
N PHE A 124 12.93 14.62 1.89
CA PHE A 124 13.17 13.27 1.33
C PHE A 124 14.65 12.86 1.28
N SER A 125 15.59 13.78 1.03
CA SER A 125 17.03 13.49 0.96
C SER A 125 17.62 12.93 2.27
N LYS A 126 16.95 13.17 3.41
CA LYS A 126 17.36 12.64 4.72
C LYS A 126 17.04 11.16 4.93
N TYR A 127 16.46 10.45 3.96
CA TYR A 127 16.08 9.05 4.15
C TYR A 127 16.95 8.06 3.35
N ASN A 128 18.03 8.54 2.71
CA ASN A 128 18.94 7.75 1.86
C ASN A 128 20.21 7.29 2.60
N HIS A 129 20.05 6.58 3.72
CA HIS A 129 21.16 6.31 4.66
C HIS A 129 21.62 4.85 4.76
N VAL A 130 20.96 3.87 4.13
CA VAL A 130 21.32 2.45 4.32
C VAL A 130 22.22 1.99 3.17
N GLN A 131 23.52 2.13 3.33
CA GLN A 131 24.51 1.61 2.36
C GLN A 131 24.91 0.18 2.76
N GLY A 132 24.99 -0.71 1.77
CA GLY A 132 25.42 -2.11 1.95
C GLY A 132 24.29 -3.14 2.05
N SER A 133 24.70 -4.40 2.22
CA SER A 133 23.78 -5.55 2.33
C SER A 133 22.98 -5.46 3.63
N THR A 134 21.66 -5.47 3.51
CA THR A 134 20.73 -5.40 4.62
C THR A 134 19.64 -6.44 4.49
N GLU A 135 19.10 -6.86 5.63
CA GLU A 135 18.00 -7.80 5.69
C GLU A 135 16.74 -7.05 6.10
N ILE A 136 15.68 -7.21 5.30
CA ILE A 136 14.40 -6.54 5.50
C ILE A 136 13.28 -7.55 5.63
N VAL A 137 12.33 -7.23 6.51
CA VAL A 137 11.05 -7.93 6.62
C VAL A 137 9.96 -7.00 6.10
N GLY A 138 9.29 -7.40 5.02
CA GLY A 138 8.27 -6.61 4.35
C GLY A 138 6.98 -7.40 4.15
N ILE A 139 5.88 -6.69 3.93
CA ILE A 139 4.60 -7.32 3.55
C ILE A 139 4.49 -7.31 2.03
N VAL A 140 4.21 -8.47 1.44
CA VAL A 140 3.95 -8.59 0.00
C VAL A 140 2.62 -7.93 -0.35
N ARG A 141 2.67 -7.05 -1.34
CA ARG A 141 1.49 -6.44 -1.97
C ARG A 141 1.55 -6.68 -3.47
N LYS A 142 0.43 -7.13 -4.05
CA LYS A 142 0.27 -7.14 -5.50
C LYS A 142 0.33 -5.72 -6.05
N THR A 143 0.74 -5.61 -7.31
CA THR A 143 0.59 -4.38 -8.08
C THR A 143 -0.88 -3.97 -8.03
N GLU A 144 -1.13 -2.74 -7.60
CA GLU A 144 -2.48 -2.20 -7.54
C GLU A 144 -3.03 -2.13 -8.98
N GLN A 145 -4.33 -2.35 -9.16
CA GLN A 145 -4.95 -2.09 -10.46
C GLN A 145 -5.13 -0.58 -10.61
N ARG A 146 -4.68 -0.02 -11.73
CA ARG A 146 -4.75 1.43 -11.96
C ARG A 146 -6.20 1.91 -11.95
N SER A 147 -6.52 2.86 -11.06
CA SER A 147 -7.80 3.56 -11.12
C SER A 147 -7.87 4.47 -12.35
N PRO A 148 -9.00 4.50 -13.09
CA PRO A 148 -9.15 5.31 -14.30
C PRO A 148 -9.08 6.82 -14.03
N PHE A 149 -9.22 7.26 -12.78
CA PHE A 149 -9.25 8.68 -12.38
C PHE A 149 -7.87 9.26 -11.98
N ILE A 150 -6.76 8.55 -12.26
CA ILE A 150 -5.40 9.00 -11.90
C ILE A 150 -4.68 9.60 -13.12
N THR A 151 -4.14 10.82 -12.94
CA THR A 151 -3.29 11.53 -13.91
C THR A 151 -2.11 10.66 -14.36
N LYS A 152 -1.81 10.65 -15.66
CA LYS A 152 -0.66 9.92 -16.21
C LYS A 152 0.66 10.55 -15.72
N SER A 153 1.61 9.73 -15.29
CA SER A 153 2.98 10.19 -15.00
C SER A 153 3.66 10.70 -16.27
N ARG A 154 4.52 11.71 -16.15
CA ARG A 154 5.36 12.19 -17.26
C ARG A 154 6.64 11.35 -17.32
N PRO A 155 7.03 10.84 -18.50
CA PRO A 155 8.29 10.12 -18.65
C PRO A 155 9.47 11.08 -18.41
N GLY A 156 10.41 10.70 -17.54
CA GLY A 156 11.63 11.48 -17.21
C GLY A 156 11.63 12.14 -15.83
N GLU A 157 10.53 12.11 -15.08
CA GLU A 157 10.46 12.62 -13.71
C GLU A 157 10.45 11.45 -12.72
N ASN A 158 11.24 11.52 -11.64
CA ASN A 158 11.24 10.51 -10.56
C ASN A 158 9.97 10.55 -9.68
N LEU A 159 8.92 11.22 -10.17
CA LEU A 159 7.62 11.33 -9.54
C LEU A 159 6.61 10.47 -10.33
N LEU A 160 6.21 9.35 -9.73
CA LEU A 160 5.10 8.56 -10.22
C LEU A 160 3.81 8.95 -9.50
N HIS A 161 2.69 9.03 -10.22
CA HIS A 161 1.38 9.13 -9.58
C HIS A 161 0.83 7.75 -9.17
N PHE A 162 1.37 6.69 -9.77
CA PHE A 162 0.90 5.32 -9.59
C PHE A 162 2.07 4.33 -9.63
N ARG A 163 1.95 3.21 -8.90
CA ARG A 163 2.94 2.13 -8.95
C ARG A 163 2.76 1.34 -10.25
N GLN A 164 3.53 1.68 -11.28
CA GLN A 164 3.58 0.93 -12.54
C GLN A 164 4.62 -0.19 -12.45
N ASP A 165 4.28 -1.36 -12.99
CA ASP A 165 5.24 -2.43 -13.23
C ASP A 165 6.01 -2.08 -14.51
N GLN A 166 7.31 -1.83 -14.39
CA GLN A 166 8.21 -1.61 -15.52
C GLN A 166 8.86 -2.98 -15.81
N ARG A 167 8.13 -3.82 -16.54
CA ARG A 167 8.65 -5.11 -17.01
C ARG A 167 9.30 -4.95 -18.37
#